data_AF-A0A934NHD8-F1
#
_entry.id   AF-A0A934NHD8-F1
#
_cell.length_a   1.000
_cell.length_b   1.000
_cell.length_c   1.000
_cell.angle_alpha   90.00
_cell.angle_beta   90.00
_cell.angle_gamma   90.00
#
_symmetry.space_group_name_H-M   'P 1'
#
loop_
_entity.id
_entity.type
_entity.pdbx_description
1 polymer ?
#
loop_
_entity_poly.entity_id
_entity_poly.type
_entity_poly.pdbx_seq_one_letter_code
_entity_poly.pdbx_strand_id
1 'polypeptide(L)'
;MFGTRRLSLTVGATAVMATMVAACGGDTSSSSSSGPASSSGSPAASTAAAPAAAILNLTGATTKVDLDASTAMVLQQNGVSVAPVAPATAAMANGTVEVSFPITAGYAAIYPMTSLPFVRGTFSHSGGITFSAGGKTLTATDFVVNPGTSTLTATVGGKGVPLLDVDGSQVKMTSDSSGVHLDGAVAKLSTVAASALNSTFGVSLFKQGIPVGVVHITAMGTADPGGAASAQVEQLSGQSTSVDIDPATAGVLQKNGVSVAPVAPATASMANGGLTVSFPITNGYVAVFPQSSLPFLRGFISHDGGLTFTAGGKSITVTDFMVNPGNSELYGTVGGSGAVVPLLDIDGSKVVMTTDSAGAIHLDGAVAKLSATAASALNSTFGVTLFTAGIPLGVVHIIATAVAA
;
A
#
# COMPACT_ATOMS: atom_id res chain seq x y z
N MET A 1 31.10 9.18 -48.43
CA MET A 1 31.96 8.50 -49.43
C MET A 1 33.32 8.23 -48.79
N PHE A 2 33.91 7.07 -49.12
CA PHE A 2 34.99 6.32 -48.42
C PHE A 2 34.50 5.61 -47.14
N GLY A 3 34.55 4.29 -46.95
CA GLY A 3 34.97 3.16 -47.80
C GLY A 3 35.77 2.09 -47.02
N THR A 4 35.10 1.04 -46.51
CA THR A 4 35.61 -0.32 -46.14
C THR A 4 36.65 -0.42 -44.98
N ARG A 5 36.78 -1.50 -44.17
CA ARG A 5 36.71 -2.95 -44.42
C ARG A 5 36.67 -3.74 -43.08
N ARG A 6 36.12 -4.95 -43.10
CA ARG A 6 36.01 -5.93 -42.00
C ARG A 6 37.37 -6.48 -41.54
N LEU A 7 37.47 -6.93 -40.28
CA LEU A 7 38.32 -8.06 -39.88
C LEU A 7 37.66 -8.86 -38.74
N SER A 8 37.50 -10.16 -38.98
CA SER A 8 37.15 -11.19 -37.98
C SER A 8 38.44 -11.80 -37.45
N LEU A 9 38.48 -12.22 -36.18
CA LEU A 9 39.41 -13.26 -35.72
C LEU A 9 38.76 -14.12 -34.63
N THR A 10 38.88 -15.43 -34.83
CA THR A 10 38.39 -16.56 -34.04
C THR A 10 39.51 -17.11 -33.13
N VAL A 11 39.21 -18.21 -32.40
CA VAL A 11 40.08 -19.13 -31.62
C VAL A 11 40.05 -18.83 -30.10
N GLY A 12 39.84 -19.78 -29.17
CA GLY A 12 39.72 -21.24 -29.25
C GLY A 12 39.39 -21.84 -27.86
N ALA A 13 38.94 -23.10 -27.87
CA ALA A 13 38.46 -23.88 -26.73
C ALA A 13 39.58 -24.57 -25.93
N THR A 14 39.33 -24.87 -24.65
CA THR A 14 39.96 -26.02 -23.96
C THR A 14 39.06 -26.56 -22.85
N ALA A 15 38.80 -27.86 -22.92
CA ALA A 15 38.11 -28.69 -21.92
C ALA A 15 39.14 -29.32 -20.96
N VAL A 16 38.73 -29.62 -19.72
CA VAL A 16 39.39 -30.63 -18.88
C VAL A 16 38.31 -31.47 -18.18
N MET A 17 38.20 -32.73 -18.62
CA MET A 17 37.67 -33.85 -17.84
C MET A 17 38.79 -34.41 -16.96
N ALA A 18 38.46 -34.85 -15.74
CA ALA A 18 39.27 -35.78 -14.98
C ALA A 18 38.35 -36.78 -14.24
N THR A 19 38.62 -38.06 -14.49
CA THR A 19 37.94 -39.27 -14.00
C THR A 19 38.86 -40.11 -13.10
N MET A 20 38.24 -41.10 -12.43
CA MET A 20 38.79 -42.35 -11.85
C MET A 20 39.35 -42.24 -10.41
N VAL A 21 39.29 -43.21 -9.48
CA VAL A 21 39.23 -44.70 -9.56
C VAL A 21 38.47 -45.30 -8.35
N ALA A 22 37.97 -46.53 -8.57
CA ALA A 22 37.23 -47.48 -7.74
C ALA A 22 37.97 -48.15 -6.54
N ALA A 23 37.18 -48.81 -5.67
CA ALA A 23 37.56 -50.03 -4.94
C ALA A 23 36.33 -50.93 -4.69
N CYS A 24 36.49 -52.25 -4.90
CA CYS A 24 35.48 -53.32 -4.82
C CYS A 24 35.74 -54.30 -3.65
N GLY A 25 34.69 -55.04 -3.26
CA GLY A 25 34.68 -56.30 -2.47
C GLY A 25 33.50 -56.28 -1.47
N GLY A 26 32.38 -57.03 -1.60
CA GLY A 26 32.17 -58.49 -1.72
C GLY A 26 31.83 -59.03 -0.31
N ASP A 27 30.56 -59.27 0.08
CA ASP A 27 29.90 -60.59 0.07
C ASP A 27 28.36 -60.53 0.30
N THR A 28 27.69 -61.58 -0.14
CA THR A 28 26.24 -61.87 -0.20
C THR A 28 25.51 -62.08 1.15
N SER A 29 24.26 -61.57 1.30
CA SER A 29 23.03 -62.28 1.80
C SER A 29 21.85 -61.32 2.11
N SER A 30 20.70 -61.61 1.49
CA SER A 30 19.29 -61.31 1.82
C SER A 30 18.83 -60.33 2.93
N SER A 31 17.97 -59.39 2.48
CA SER A 31 16.72 -58.87 3.09
C SER A 31 16.73 -57.77 4.17
N SER A 32 15.97 -56.72 3.83
CA SER A 32 15.35 -55.67 4.66
C SER A 32 16.23 -54.57 5.28
N SER A 33 16.15 -53.36 4.72
CA SER A 33 15.88 -52.11 5.46
C SER A 33 15.99 -50.86 4.56
N SER A 34 14.88 -50.10 4.52
CA SER A 34 14.78 -48.64 4.35
C SER A 34 15.92 -47.89 3.64
N GLY A 35 15.67 -47.51 2.38
CA GLY A 35 16.49 -46.50 1.69
C GLY A 35 16.30 -45.09 2.29
N PRO A 36 17.33 -44.23 2.26
CA PRO A 36 17.22 -42.86 2.75
C PRO A 36 16.39 -42.03 1.77
N ALA A 37 15.30 -41.45 2.25
CA ALA A 37 14.58 -40.42 1.54
C ALA A 37 15.48 -39.19 1.40
N SER A 38 15.76 -38.78 0.17
CA SER A 38 16.30 -37.46 -0.15
C SER A 38 15.31 -36.41 0.35
N SER A 39 15.59 -35.80 1.49
CA SER A 39 14.87 -34.63 1.97
C SER A 39 15.25 -33.45 1.08
N SER A 40 14.37 -33.15 0.12
CA SER A 40 14.27 -31.86 -0.54
C SER A 40 14.27 -30.77 0.53
N GLY A 41 15.37 -30.01 0.61
CA GLY A 41 15.50 -28.87 1.49
C GLY A 41 14.40 -27.87 1.19
N SER A 42 13.41 -27.80 2.08
CA SER A 42 12.45 -26.70 2.13
C SER A 42 13.26 -25.42 2.38
N PRO A 43 13.10 -24.35 1.58
CA PRO A 43 13.75 -23.09 1.89
C PRO A 43 13.28 -22.62 3.26
N ALA A 44 14.25 -22.23 4.10
CA ALA A 44 14.01 -21.74 5.44
C ALA A 44 13.07 -20.53 5.37
N ALA A 45 11.86 -20.70 5.91
CA ALA A 45 10.99 -19.59 6.22
C ALA A 45 11.77 -18.63 7.12
N SER A 46 11.89 -17.37 6.69
CA SER A 46 12.35 -16.28 7.55
C SER A 46 11.53 -16.33 8.85
N THR A 47 12.18 -16.56 9.99
CA THR A 47 11.56 -16.44 11.31
C THR A 47 11.35 -14.95 11.62
N ALA A 48 10.52 -14.28 10.82
CA ALA A 48 9.95 -13.00 11.19
C ALA A 48 9.13 -13.22 12.47
N ALA A 49 9.36 -12.41 13.50
CA ALA A 49 8.61 -12.49 14.74
C ALA A 49 7.11 -12.33 14.43
N ALA A 50 6.24 -13.13 15.04
CA ALA A 50 4.81 -12.92 14.87
C ALA A 50 4.40 -11.62 15.60
N PRO A 51 3.47 -10.82 15.04
CA PRO A 51 2.91 -9.69 15.75
C PRO A 51 2.20 -10.17 17.02
N ALA A 52 2.41 -9.46 18.13
CA ALA A 52 1.70 -9.67 19.39
C ALA A 52 0.22 -9.27 19.30
N ALA A 53 -0.09 -8.27 18.46
CA ALA A 53 -1.45 -7.86 18.13
C ALA A 53 -1.47 -7.20 16.76
N ALA A 54 -2.59 -7.29 16.05
CA ALA A 54 -2.80 -6.55 14.81
C ALA A 54 -4.23 -6.02 14.72
N ILE A 55 -4.37 -4.88 14.04
CA ILE A 55 -5.62 -4.24 13.68
C ILE A 55 -5.69 -4.26 12.16
N LEU A 56 -6.62 -5.03 11.62
CA LEU A 56 -6.72 -5.33 10.19
C LEU A 56 -7.41 -4.23 9.39
N ASN A 57 -8.28 -3.46 10.05
CA ASN A 57 -9.03 -2.39 9.39
C ASN A 57 -9.13 -1.18 10.31
N LEU A 58 -8.28 -0.17 10.08
CA LEU A 58 -8.33 1.09 10.81
C LEU A 58 -9.47 1.95 10.27
N THR A 59 -10.58 2.03 11.00
CA THR A 59 -11.75 2.87 10.63
C THR A 59 -12.23 3.66 11.85
N GLY A 60 -12.61 4.93 11.63
CA GLY A 60 -13.05 5.82 12.71
C GLY A 60 -11.91 6.31 13.63
N ALA A 61 -10.67 6.06 13.24
CA ALA A 61 -9.46 6.43 13.95
C ALA A 61 -9.08 7.90 13.67
N THR A 62 -8.26 8.51 14.54
CA THR A 62 -7.77 9.88 14.35
C THR A 62 -6.28 9.98 14.65
N THR A 63 -5.59 10.84 13.90
CA THR A 63 -4.23 11.26 14.21
C THR A 63 -4.22 12.75 14.51
N LYS A 64 -3.74 13.10 15.68
CA LYS A 64 -3.57 14.47 16.14
C LYS A 64 -2.09 14.81 16.10
N VAL A 65 -1.78 16.03 15.70
CA VAL A 65 -0.43 16.57 15.67
C VAL A 65 -0.42 17.89 16.44
N ASP A 66 0.26 17.87 17.58
CA ASP A 66 0.54 19.07 18.35
C ASP A 66 1.71 19.79 17.70
N LEU A 67 1.45 20.92 17.06
CA LEU A 67 2.48 21.71 16.39
C LEU A 67 3.47 22.27 17.41
N ASP A 68 4.75 22.13 17.11
CA ASP A 68 5.81 22.70 17.93
C ASP A 68 5.68 24.23 17.96
N ALA A 69 5.66 24.80 19.17
CA ALA A 69 5.45 26.23 19.36
C ALA A 69 6.54 27.07 18.69
N SER A 70 7.79 26.60 18.66
CA SER A 70 8.89 27.29 17.99
C SER A 70 8.68 27.28 16.49
N THR A 71 8.28 26.15 15.92
CA THR A 71 7.94 26.03 14.49
C THR A 71 6.76 26.94 14.14
N ALA A 72 5.70 26.96 14.94
CA ALA A 72 4.54 27.84 14.72
C ALA A 72 4.92 29.33 14.77
N MET A 73 5.78 29.74 15.72
CA MET A 73 6.27 31.12 15.80
C MET A 73 7.13 31.49 14.59
N VAL A 74 8.01 30.60 14.16
CA VAL A 74 8.88 30.81 13.00
C VAL A 74 8.04 30.98 11.73
N LEU A 75 7.00 30.17 11.54
CA LEU A 75 6.07 30.31 10.42
C LEU A 75 5.35 31.67 10.44
N GLN A 76 4.83 32.08 11.59
CA GLN A 76 4.15 33.37 11.75
C GLN A 76 5.08 34.56 11.49
N GLN A 77 6.29 34.54 12.05
CA GLN A 77 7.28 35.61 11.85
C GLN A 77 7.71 35.76 10.39
N ASN A 78 7.64 34.68 9.61
CA ASN A 78 8.00 34.66 8.19
C ASN A 78 6.77 34.82 7.28
N GLY A 79 5.61 35.18 7.82
CA GLY A 79 4.38 35.41 7.04
C GLY A 79 3.82 34.16 6.37
N VAL A 80 4.19 32.96 6.86
CA VAL A 80 3.66 31.69 6.38
C VAL A 80 2.45 31.32 7.21
N SER A 81 1.28 31.35 6.59
CA SER A 81 0.02 30.87 7.18
C SER A 81 -0.17 29.39 6.86
N VAL A 82 -0.67 28.64 7.84
CA VAL A 82 -0.99 27.21 7.70
C VAL A 82 -2.47 27.03 7.99
N ALA A 83 -3.20 26.42 7.06
CA ALA A 83 -4.62 26.14 7.21
C ALA A 83 -4.91 24.66 6.93
N PRO A 84 -5.75 23.99 7.74
CA PRO A 84 -6.21 22.65 7.44
C PRO A 84 -7.14 22.66 6.22
N VAL A 85 -7.11 21.58 5.45
CA VAL A 85 -8.05 21.31 4.36
C VAL A 85 -8.98 20.19 4.82
N ALA A 86 -10.29 20.44 4.73
CA ALA A 86 -11.32 19.50 5.15
C ALA A 86 -11.10 18.10 4.51
N PRO A 87 -11.37 17.00 5.24
CA PRO A 87 -11.93 16.94 6.60
C PRO A 87 -10.92 17.14 7.75
N ALA A 88 -9.66 17.49 7.48
CA ALA A 88 -8.74 17.85 8.55
C ALA A 88 -9.22 19.12 9.26
N THR A 89 -9.00 19.18 10.57
CA THR A 89 -9.36 20.34 11.41
C THR A 89 -8.17 20.79 12.24
N ALA A 90 -8.14 22.06 12.63
CA ALA A 90 -7.12 22.59 13.51
C ALA A 90 -7.82 23.36 14.64
N ALA A 91 -7.39 23.11 15.87
CA ALA A 91 -7.92 23.76 17.06
C ALA A 91 -6.79 24.08 18.04
N MET A 92 -7.02 25.06 18.91
CA MET A 92 -6.13 25.30 20.03
C MET A 92 -6.44 24.29 21.13
N ALA A 93 -5.49 23.43 21.47
CA ALA A 93 -5.59 22.48 22.56
C ALA A 93 -4.32 22.57 23.42
N ASN A 94 -4.49 22.60 24.74
CA ASN A 94 -3.37 22.63 25.70
C ASN A 94 -2.31 23.71 25.44
N GLY A 95 -2.71 24.86 24.87
CA GLY A 95 -1.79 25.96 24.56
C GLY A 95 -0.97 25.78 23.27
N THR A 96 -1.22 24.72 22.50
CA THR A 96 -0.61 24.48 21.19
C THR A 96 -1.69 24.41 20.10
N VAL A 97 -1.28 24.50 18.84
CA VAL A 97 -2.19 24.23 17.71
C VAL A 97 -2.18 22.72 17.47
N GLU A 98 -3.28 22.06 17.79
CA GLU A 98 -3.51 20.64 17.48
C GLU A 98 -4.20 20.53 16.12
N VAL A 99 -3.58 19.80 15.19
CA VAL A 99 -4.16 19.48 13.89
C VAL A 99 -4.64 18.03 13.89
N SER A 100 -5.91 17.82 13.62
CA SER A 100 -6.55 16.50 13.61
C SER A 100 -6.84 16.03 12.18
N PHE A 101 -6.35 14.83 11.88
CA PHE A 101 -6.51 14.13 10.61
C PHE A 101 -7.34 12.87 10.84
N PRO A 102 -8.53 12.76 10.24
CA PRO A 102 -9.29 11.51 10.21
C PRO A 102 -8.49 10.42 9.49
N ILE A 103 -8.31 9.28 10.14
CA ILE A 103 -7.76 8.09 9.50
C ILE A 103 -8.90 7.43 8.72
N THR A 104 -8.71 7.30 7.42
CA THR A 104 -9.70 6.68 6.53
C THR A 104 -9.49 5.19 6.40
N ALA A 105 -8.24 4.74 6.49
CA ALA A 105 -7.90 3.35 6.33
C ALA A 105 -6.48 3.05 6.84
N GLY A 106 -6.15 1.76 6.87
CA GLY A 106 -4.82 1.30 7.21
C GLY A 106 -4.82 -0.01 7.97
N TYR A 107 -3.60 -0.44 8.32
CA TYR A 107 -3.35 -1.54 9.23
C TYR A 107 -2.29 -1.15 10.25
N ALA A 108 -2.37 -1.75 11.43
CA ALA A 108 -1.33 -1.64 12.44
C ALA A 108 -1.04 -3.02 13.02
N ALA A 109 0.21 -3.45 12.94
CA ALA A 109 0.73 -4.66 13.54
C ALA A 109 1.76 -4.28 14.61
N ILE A 110 1.64 -4.91 15.77
CA ILE A 110 2.36 -4.56 16.99
C ILE A 110 3.23 -5.75 17.33
N TYR A 111 4.53 -5.51 17.38
CA TYR A 111 5.56 -6.49 17.63
C TYR A 111 6.12 -6.30 19.04
N PRO A 112 6.75 -7.34 19.62
CA PRO A 112 7.51 -7.17 20.85
C PRO A 112 8.55 -6.06 20.69
N MET A 113 8.82 -5.28 21.75
CA MET A 113 9.80 -4.18 21.73
C MET A 113 11.23 -4.64 21.34
N THR A 114 11.52 -5.93 21.41
CA THR A 114 12.77 -6.53 20.94
C THR A 114 12.88 -6.57 19.41
N SER A 115 11.78 -6.39 18.68
CA SER A 115 11.72 -6.33 17.23
C SER A 115 11.40 -4.89 16.80
N LEU A 116 12.44 -4.13 16.46
CA LEU A 116 12.28 -2.77 15.96
C LEU A 116 12.13 -2.77 14.42
N PRO A 117 11.29 -1.91 13.84
CA PRO A 117 10.27 -1.10 14.53
C PRO A 117 9.15 -1.99 15.11
N PHE A 118 8.74 -1.69 16.34
CA PHE A 118 7.76 -2.49 17.09
C PHE A 118 6.31 -2.18 16.68
N VAL A 119 6.10 -1.09 15.94
CA VAL A 119 4.85 -0.85 15.22
C VAL A 119 5.17 -0.90 13.74
N ARG A 120 4.45 -1.73 13.00
CA ARG A 120 4.51 -1.84 11.54
C ARG A 120 3.12 -1.61 11.01
N GLY A 121 2.99 -0.87 9.93
CA GLY A 121 1.65 -0.43 9.55
C GLY A 121 1.64 0.60 8.44
N THR A 122 0.42 0.97 8.09
CA THR A 122 0.15 2.11 7.23
C THR A 122 -1.09 2.79 7.76
N PHE A 123 -1.03 4.09 7.92
CA PHE A 123 -2.17 4.92 8.28
C PHE A 123 -2.41 5.88 7.14
N SER A 124 -3.57 5.78 6.50
CA SER A 124 -3.99 6.71 5.45
C SER A 124 -4.97 7.70 6.04
N HIS A 125 -4.79 8.97 5.70
CA HIS A 125 -5.57 10.06 6.25
C HIS A 125 -6.35 10.77 5.15
N SER A 126 -7.48 11.36 5.53
CA SER A 126 -8.19 12.32 4.69
C SER A 126 -7.94 13.75 5.16
N GLY A 127 -8.04 14.66 4.21
CA GLY A 127 -7.80 16.08 4.40
C GLY A 127 -6.42 16.47 3.93
N GLY A 128 -6.02 17.67 4.33
CA GLY A 128 -4.81 18.28 3.81
C GLY A 128 -4.29 19.40 4.71
N ILE A 129 -3.14 19.95 4.33
CA ILE A 129 -2.60 21.18 4.88
C ILE A 129 -2.26 22.11 3.72
N THR A 130 -2.67 23.37 3.81
CA THR A 130 -2.26 24.41 2.88
C THR A 130 -1.35 25.42 3.57
N PHE A 131 -0.17 25.64 2.99
CA PHE A 131 0.78 26.68 3.37
C PHE A 131 0.62 27.86 2.42
N SER A 132 0.49 29.08 2.96
CA SER A 132 0.33 30.31 2.17
C SER A 132 1.30 31.38 2.63
N ALA A 133 2.09 31.96 1.71
CA ALA A 133 2.95 33.10 2.01
C ALA A 133 3.18 33.94 0.74
N GLY A 134 3.19 35.27 0.88
CA GLY A 134 3.53 36.19 -0.22
C GLY A 134 2.69 35.99 -1.50
N GLY A 135 1.42 35.61 -1.37
CA GLY A 135 0.51 35.34 -2.50
C GLY A 135 0.69 33.97 -3.16
N LYS A 136 1.62 33.14 -2.68
CA LYS A 136 1.81 31.76 -3.13
C LYS A 136 1.16 30.78 -2.16
N THR A 137 0.62 29.69 -2.70
CA THR A 137 0.01 28.61 -1.93
C THR A 137 0.65 27.27 -2.30
N LEU A 138 0.76 26.39 -1.30
CA LEU A 138 1.22 25.02 -1.45
C LEU A 138 0.31 24.11 -0.63
N THR A 139 -0.41 23.23 -1.30
CA THR A 139 -1.34 22.29 -0.65
C THR A 139 -0.75 20.88 -0.70
N ALA A 140 -0.74 20.23 0.47
CA ALA A 140 -0.42 18.82 0.64
C ALA A 140 -1.69 18.07 1.05
N THR A 141 -2.00 16.98 0.35
CA THR A 141 -3.14 16.08 0.62
C THR A 141 -2.69 14.64 0.67
N ASP A 142 -3.61 13.72 1.00
CA ASP A 142 -3.38 12.27 0.88
C ASP A 142 -2.19 11.82 1.73
N PHE A 143 -2.22 12.22 3.00
CA PHE A 143 -1.17 11.87 3.93
C PHE A 143 -1.18 10.37 4.22
N VAL A 144 0.00 9.76 4.16
CA VAL A 144 0.21 8.36 4.50
C VAL A 144 1.39 8.25 5.46
N VAL A 145 1.12 7.70 6.64
CA VAL A 145 2.15 7.41 7.66
C VAL A 145 2.50 5.93 7.60
N ASN A 146 3.80 5.64 7.45
CA ASN A 146 4.35 4.30 7.56
C ASN A 146 5.33 4.25 8.75
N PRO A 147 4.94 3.70 9.91
CA PRO A 147 5.86 3.54 11.04
C PRO A 147 6.97 2.53 10.78
N GLY A 148 6.76 1.59 9.87
CA GLY A 148 7.75 0.60 9.46
C GLY A 148 8.96 1.24 8.77
N THR A 149 8.74 2.26 7.94
CA THR A 149 9.80 3.08 7.33
C THR A 149 10.07 4.38 8.08
N SER A 150 9.27 4.69 9.11
CA SER A 150 9.34 5.96 9.86
C SER A 150 9.20 7.19 8.96
N THR A 151 8.30 7.13 7.97
CA THR A 151 8.07 8.21 7.01
C THR A 151 6.60 8.59 6.92
N LEU A 152 6.32 9.88 6.76
CA LEU A 152 5.04 10.42 6.33
C LEU A 152 5.20 11.01 4.93
N THR A 153 4.41 10.49 3.99
CA THR A 153 4.33 10.97 2.61
C THR A 153 3.02 11.72 2.40
N ALA A 154 2.98 12.59 1.40
CA ALA A 154 1.76 13.28 0.97
C ALA A 154 1.84 13.63 -0.51
N THR A 155 0.70 13.85 -1.14
CA THR A 155 0.61 14.38 -2.49
C THR A 155 0.77 15.89 -2.48
N VAL A 156 1.78 16.39 -3.20
CA VAL A 156 2.02 17.83 -3.41
C VAL A 156 2.15 18.08 -4.90
N GLY A 157 1.27 18.93 -5.45
CA GLY A 157 1.27 19.23 -6.88
C GLY A 157 1.05 17.99 -7.77
N GLY A 158 0.29 17.02 -7.29
CA GLY A 158 0.00 15.76 -8.00
C GLY A 158 1.11 14.71 -7.96
N LYS A 159 2.12 14.87 -7.08
CA LYS A 159 3.17 13.87 -6.88
C LYS A 159 3.29 13.51 -5.41
N GLY A 160 3.47 12.23 -5.10
CA GLY A 160 3.82 11.76 -3.76
C GLY A 160 5.22 12.21 -3.36
N VAL A 161 5.34 12.87 -2.21
CA VAL A 161 6.59 13.41 -1.68
C VAL A 161 6.74 12.97 -0.22
N PRO A 162 7.91 12.48 0.22
CA PRO A 162 8.18 12.27 1.64
C PRO A 162 8.27 13.63 2.32
N LEU A 163 7.32 13.93 3.20
CA LEU A 163 7.22 15.22 3.86
C LEU A 163 7.91 15.25 5.20
N LEU A 164 7.68 14.23 6.02
CA LEU A 164 8.20 14.19 7.38
C LEU A 164 8.84 12.82 7.66
N ASP A 165 9.93 12.85 8.42
CA ASP A 165 10.49 11.68 9.09
C ASP A 165 9.80 11.56 10.45
N VAL A 166 9.25 10.38 10.77
CA VAL A 166 8.47 10.13 11.98
C VAL A 166 9.32 9.33 12.97
N ASP A 167 9.85 10.00 13.98
CA ASP A 167 10.66 9.36 15.02
C ASP A 167 9.75 8.69 16.06
N GLY A 168 9.62 7.37 15.94
CA GLY A 168 8.83 6.53 16.84
C GLY A 168 9.57 6.06 18.10
N SER A 169 10.81 6.50 18.35
CA SER A 169 11.64 5.93 19.43
C SER A 169 11.09 6.15 20.85
N GLN A 170 10.25 7.16 21.04
CA GLN A 170 9.61 7.49 22.31
C GLN A 170 8.11 7.14 22.35
N VAL A 171 7.61 6.43 21.32
CA VAL A 171 6.20 6.09 21.23
C VAL A 171 5.81 5.19 22.39
N LYS A 172 4.82 5.64 23.15
CA LYS A 172 4.15 4.86 24.17
C LYS A 172 2.88 4.30 23.60
N MET A 173 2.67 3.00 23.85
CA MET A 173 1.43 2.34 23.50
C MET A 173 0.57 2.18 24.74
N THR A 174 -0.68 2.61 24.65
CA THR A 174 -1.72 2.28 25.63
C THR A 174 -2.94 1.73 24.91
N SER A 175 -3.85 1.10 25.64
CA SER A 175 -5.08 0.56 25.06
C SER A 175 -6.20 0.70 26.07
N ASP A 176 -7.35 1.15 25.59
CA ASP A 176 -8.58 1.28 26.39
C ASP A 176 -9.82 0.90 25.55
N SER A 177 -11.02 1.16 26.08
CA SER A 177 -12.29 0.86 25.40
C SER A 177 -12.48 1.59 24.07
N SER A 178 -11.72 2.67 23.84
CA SER A 178 -11.75 3.53 22.67
C SER A 178 -10.72 3.12 21.62
N GLY A 179 -9.88 2.12 21.89
CA GLY A 179 -8.91 1.58 20.94
C GLY A 179 -7.48 1.53 21.46
N VAL A 180 -6.53 1.49 20.51
CA VAL A 180 -5.09 1.52 20.78
C VAL A 180 -4.58 2.94 20.58
N HIS A 181 -3.85 3.46 21.55
CA HIS A 181 -3.23 4.79 21.48
C HIS A 181 -1.73 4.66 21.32
N LEU A 182 -1.18 5.38 20.35
CA LEU A 182 0.25 5.51 20.10
C LEU A 182 0.62 6.98 20.27
N ASP A 183 1.35 7.29 21.33
CA ASP A 183 1.63 8.67 21.76
C ASP A 183 3.12 8.96 21.79
N GLY A 184 3.52 10.13 21.29
CA GLY A 184 4.88 10.64 21.46
C GLY A 184 5.81 10.40 20.27
N ALA A 185 5.27 10.07 19.10
CA ALA A 185 6.06 10.09 17.87
C ALA A 185 6.41 11.54 17.52
N VAL A 186 7.67 11.82 17.15
CA VAL A 186 8.09 13.19 16.77
C VAL A 186 8.20 13.28 15.26
N ALA A 187 7.39 14.13 14.64
CA ALA A 187 7.46 14.37 13.21
C ALA A 187 8.51 15.45 12.91
N LYS A 188 9.49 15.13 12.07
CA LYS A 188 10.61 16.01 11.70
C LYS A 188 10.56 16.31 10.20
N LEU A 189 10.91 17.51 9.81
CA LEU A 189 10.86 17.92 8.40
C LEU A 189 11.88 17.14 7.56
N SER A 190 11.44 16.56 6.43
CA SER A 190 12.34 15.88 5.50
C SER A 190 13.19 16.87 4.70
N THR A 191 14.28 16.40 4.10
CA THR A 191 15.11 17.23 3.19
C THR A 191 14.33 17.69 1.98
N VAL A 192 13.47 16.82 1.43
CA VAL A 192 12.69 17.09 0.23
C VAL A 192 11.64 18.16 0.52
N ALA A 193 10.93 18.05 1.63
CA ALA A 193 9.97 19.05 2.07
C ALA A 193 10.63 20.39 2.40
N ALA A 194 11.74 20.38 3.14
CA ALA A 194 12.47 21.61 3.44
C ALA A 194 12.90 22.35 2.16
N SER A 195 13.41 21.62 1.17
CA SER A 195 13.82 22.17 -0.12
C SER A 195 12.64 22.72 -0.92
N ALA A 196 11.51 22.00 -0.93
CA ALA A 196 10.29 22.41 -1.62
C ALA A 196 9.69 23.69 -1.00
N LEU A 197 9.62 23.78 0.33
CA LEU A 197 9.13 24.95 1.05
C LEU A 197 10.03 26.18 0.81
N ASN A 198 11.35 26.00 0.95
CA ASN A 198 12.34 27.03 0.67
C ASN A 198 12.22 27.56 -0.77
N SER A 199 12.12 26.67 -1.75
CA SER A 199 12.00 27.04 -3.16
C SER A 199 10.68 27.75 -3.47
N THR A 200 9.58 27.28 -2.88
CA THR A 200 8.24 27.84 -3.09
C THR A 200 8.17 29.27 -2.57
N PHE A 201 8.61 29.48 -1.34
CA PHE A 201 8.50 30.76 -0.63
C PHE A 201 9.72 31.68 -0.82
N GLY A 202 10.77 31.21 -1.50
CA GLY A 202 11.99 32.00 -1.73
C GLY A 202 12.77 32.27 -0.44
N VAL A 203 12.74 31.32 0.50
CA VAL A 203 13.40 31.41 1.82
C VAL A 203 14.47 30.33 1.96
N SER A 204 15.36 30.47 2.94
CA SER A 204 16.36 29.45 3.33
C SER A 204 16.17 29.01 4.79
N LEU A 205 14.93 29.06 5.26
CA LEU A 205 14.54 28.90 6.65
C LEU A 205 14.39 27.43 7.04
N PHE A 206 13.80 26.63 6.14
CA PHE A 206 13.49 25.24 6.40
C PHE A 206 14.74 24.38 6.22
N LYS A 207 15.03 23.56 7.23
CA LYS A 207 16.13 22.57 7.21
C LYS A 207 15.56 21.21 7.57
N GLN A 208 16.22 20.17 7.09
CA GLN A 208 15.92 18.80 7.50
C GLN A 208 16.04 18.66 9.02
N GLY A 209 15.18 17.83 9.61
CA GLY A 209 15.25 17.45 11.02
C GLY A 209 14.57 18.43 11.97
N ILE A 210 14.05 19.57 11.48
CA ILE A 210 13.26 20.50 12.30
C ILE A 210 12.02 19.76 12.83
N PRO A 211 11.81 19.67 14.15
CA PRO A 211 10.60 19.08 14.69
C PRO A 211 9.40 19.96 14.34
N VAL A 212 8.42 19.36 13.66
CA VAL A 212 7.18 20.03 13.25
C VAL A 212 6.13 19.88 14.35
N GLY A 213 6.14 18.75 15.06
CA GLY A 213 5.20 18.49 16.14
C GLY A 213 5.31 17.10 16.72
N VAL A 214 4.49 16.85 17.75
CA VAL A 214 4.32 15.54 18.38
C VAL A 214 3.03 14.92 17.86
N VAL A 215 3.10 13.65 17.48
CA VAL A 215 2.01 12.89 16.87
C VAL A 215 1.39 11.96 17.90
N HIS A 216 0.06 11.96 17.91
CA HIS A 216 -0.81 11.15 18.74
C HIS A 216 -1.76 10.39 17.82
N ILE A 217 -1.75 9.07 17.86
CA ILE A 217 -2.60 8.23 17.02
C ILE A 217 -3.56 7.46 17.92
N THR A 218 -4.85 7.60 17.69
CA THR A 218 -5.88 6.73 18.25
C THR A 218 -6.37 5.82 17.14
N ALA A 219 -5.95 4.56 17.20
CA ALA A 219 -6.31 3.51 16.27
C ALA A 219 -7.54 2.74 16.78
N MET A 220 -8.59 2.77 15.98
CA MET A 220 -9.82 1.99 16.15
C MET A 220 -9.96 1.06 14.95
N GLY A 221 -10.44 -0.15 15.17
CA GLY A 221 -10.60 -1.08 14.08
C GLY A 221 -10.96 -2.49 14.46
N THR A 222 -11.04 -3.34 13.45
CA THR A 222 -11.25 -4.78 13.63
C THR A 222 -9.94 -5.43 14.05
N ALA A 223 -9.91 -6.00 15.25
CA ALA A 223 -8.77 -6.79 15.72
C ALA A 223 -8.58 -8.02 14.83
N ASP A 224 -7.31 -8.38 14.61
CA ASP A 224 -6.96 -9.63 13.98
C ASP A 224 -7.45 -10.80 14.85
N PRO A 225 -8.18 -11.80 14.30
CA PRO A 225 -8.56 -13.00 15.03
C PRO A 225 -7.37 -13.77 15.64
N GLY A 226 -6.14 -13.45 15.23
CA GLY A 226 -4.93 -14.11 15.64
C GLY A 226 -4.72 -15.44 14.92
N GLY A 227 -3.67 -16.15 15.34
CA GLY A 227 -3.20 -17.38 14.72
C GLY A 227 -1.81 -17.23 14.13
N ALA A 228 -1.16 -18.35 13.86
CA ALA A 228 0.12 -18.36 13.17
C ALA A 228 -0.12 -18.27 11.65
N ALA A 229 0.33 -17.17 11.04
CA ALA A 229 0.37 -17.08 9.59
C ALA A 229 1.29 -18.18 9.04
N SER A 230 0.83 -18.85 7.98
CA SER A 230 1.64 -19.80 7.20
C SER A 230 2.65 -19.09 6.31
N ALA A 231 2.33 -17.87 5.89
CA ALA A 231 3.23 -16.95 5.20
C ALA A 231 2.76 -15.52 5.46
N GLN A 232 3.69 -14.56 5.53
CA GLN A 232 3.34 -13.15 5.68
C GLN A 232 4.37 -12.24 4.99
N VAL A 233 3.90 -11.08 4.56
CA VAL A 233 4.69 -10.02 3.94
C VAL A 233 4.35 -8.73 4.63
N GLU A 234 5.30 -8.22 5.41
CA GLU A 234 5.06 -7.13 6.36
C GLU A 234 5.04 -5.75 5.72
N GLN A 235 5.66 -5.62 4.55
CA GLN A 235 5.63 -4.42 3.72
C GLN A 235 5.64 -4.80 2.24
N LEU A 236 4.57 -4.44 1.55
CA LEU A 236 4.42 -4.56 0.10
C LEU A 236 4.86 -3.24 -0.54
N SER A 237 5.79 -3.28 -1.49
CA SER A 237 6.09 -2.11 -2.32
C SER A 237 6.58 -2.47 -3.72
N GLY A 238 6.50 -1.50 -4.63
CA GLY A 238 7.31 -1.47 -5.87
C GLY A 238 6.76 -2.27 -7.05
N GLN A 239 5.55 -2.81 -6.95
CA GLN A 239 4.93 -3.64 -7.98
C GLN A 239 3.48 -3.19 -8.24
N SER A 240 2.59 -4.08 -8.67
CA SER A 240 1.24 -3.71 -9.09
C SER A 240 0.20 -4.76 -8.78
N THR A 241 -1.02 -4.30 -8.56
CA THR A 241 -2.22 -5.12 -8.63
C THR A 241 -2.84 -4.93 -10.00
N SER A 242 -2.99 -6.01 -10.74
CA SER A 242 -3.57 -6.03 -12.08
C SER A 242 -4.92 -6.74 -12.05
N VAL A 243 -5.87 -6.25 -12.85
CA VAL A 243 -7.20 -6.83 -13.00
C VAL A 243 -7.42 -7.12 -14.47
N ASP A 244 -7.54 -8.41 -14.79
CA ASP A 244 -7.97 -8.86 -16.11
C ASP A 244 -9.49 -8.73 -16.18
N ILE A 245 -9.94 -7.74 -16.96
CA ILE A 245 -11.34 -7.40 -17.08
C ILE A 245 -12.07 -8.52 -17.83
N ASP A 246 -13.19 -8.95 -17.26
CA ASP A 246 -14.06 -9.95 -17.86
C ASP A 246 -14.55 -9.45 -19.25
N PRO A 247 -14.33 -10.21 -20.33
CA PRO A 247 -14.70 -9.76 -21.68
C PRO A 247 -16.20 -9.51 -21.86
N ALA A 248 -17.07 -10.24 -21.14
CA ALA A 248 -18.50 -10.00 -21.20
C ALA A 248 -18.86 -8.67 -20.51
N THR A 249 -18.27 -8.38 -19.36
CA THR A 249 -18.39 -7.08 -18.68
C THR A 249 -17.90 -5.94 -19.58
N ALA A 250 -16.72 -6.07 -20.19
CA ALA A 250 -16.20 -5.07 -21.12
C ALA A 250 -17.14 -4.84 -22.33
N GLY A 251 -17.68 -5.93 -22.90
CA GLY A 251 -18.64 -5.86 -24.00
C GLY A 251 -19.96 -5.17 -23.60
N VAL A 252 -20.44 -5.40 -22.38
CA VAL A 252 -21.64 -4.73 -21.83
C VAL A 252 -21.39 -3.24 -21.67
N LEU A 253 -20.24 -2.82 -21.11
CA LEU A 253 -19.89 -1.40 -20.96
C LEU A 253 -19.83 -0.70 -22.32
N GLN A 254 -19.14 -1.31 -23.29
CA GLN A 254 -19.02 -0.76 -24.63
C GLN A 254 -20.37 -0.62 -25.34
N LYS A 255 -21.21 -1.66 -25.28
CA LYS A 255 -22.56 -1.63 -25.88
C LYS A 255 -23.45 -0.54 -25.29
N ASN A 256 -23.24 -0.19 -24.02
CA ASN A 256 -24.00 0.85 -23.32
C ASN A 256 -23.30 2.22 -23.35
N GLY A 257 -22.24 2.39 -24.16
CA GLY A 257 -21.55 3.68 -24.30
C GLY A 257 -20.83 4.14 -23.03
N VAL A 258 -20.49 3.21 -22.14
CA VAL A 258 -19.70 3.48 -20.94
C VAL A 258 -18.22 3.27 -21.27
N SER A 259 -17.44 4.34 -21.17
CA SER A 259 -15.97 4.30 -21.30
C SER A 259 -15.35 4.28 -19.92
N VAL A 260 -14.30 3.48 -19.74
CA VAL A 260 -13.48 3.43 -18.53
C VAL A 260 -12.05 3.77 -18.91
N ALA A 261 -11.46 4.76 -18.25
CA ALA A 261 -10.09 5.19 -18.49
C ALA A 261 -9.30 5.17 -17.17
N PRO A 262 -8.05 4.67 -17.18
CA PRO A 262 -7.19 4.75 -16.01
C PRO A 262 -6.80 6.20 -15.71
N VAL A 263 -6.71 6.51 -14.43
CA VAL A 263 -6.12 7.76 -13.92
C VAL A 263 -4.71 7.43 -13.45
N ALA A 264 -3.73 8.16 -13.99
CA ALA A 264 -2.32 7.96 -13.66
C ALA A 264 -2.08 7.97 -12.14
N PRO A 265 -1.15 7.14 -11.63
CA PRO A 265 -0.25 6.25 -12.36
C PRO A 265 -0.85 4.88 -12.75
N ALA A 266 -2.16 4.67 -12.57
CA ALA A 266 -2.79 3.46 -13.10
C ALA A 266 -2.64 3.41 -14.63
N THR A 267 -2.52 2.19 -15.16
CA THR A 267 -2.36 1.95 -16.61
C THR A 267 -3.36 0.91 -17.07
N ALA A 268 -3.66 0.93 -18.37
CA ALA A 268 -4.47 -0.09 -19.02
C ALA A 268 -3.74 -0.59 -20.26
N SER A 269 -3.72 -1.91 -20.45
CA SER A 269 -3.08 -2.57 -21.57
C SER A 269 -4.00 -3.62 -22.16
N MET A 270 -3.88 -3.82 -23.47
CA MET A 270 -4.54 -4.92 -24.17
C MET A 270 -3.52 -6.03 -24.38
N ALA A 271 -3.75 -7.21 -23.81
CA ALA A 271 -2.91 -8.39 -24.00
C ALA A 271 -3.79 -9.59 -24.36
N ASN A 272 -3.41 -10.34 -25.39
CA ASN A 272 -4.12 -11.56 -25.84
C ASN A 272 -5.63 -11.37 -26.08
N GLY A 273 -6.08 -10.15 -26.44
CA GLY A 273 -7.49 -9.83 -26.65
C GLY A 273 -8.28 -9.50 -25.38
N GLY A 274 -7.65 -9.55 -24.20
CA GLY A 274 -8.20 -9.09 -22.92
C GLY A 274 -7.70 -7.69 -22.55
N LEU A 275 -8.50 -6.97 -21.76
CA LEU A 275 -8.14 -5.70 -21.16
C LEU A 275 -7.61 -5.96 -19.75
N THR A 276 -6.39 -5.54 -19.46
CA THR A 276 -5.81 -5.59 -18.12
C THR A 276 -5.60 -4.16 -17.62
N VAL A 277 -6.12 -3.87 -16.43
CA VAL A 277 -5.86 -2.60 -15.74
C VAL A 277 -4.91 -2.84 -14.59
N SER A 278 -3.84 -2.05 -14.49
CA SER A 278 -2.79 -2.20 -13.49
C SER A 278 -2.69 -0.97 -12.60
N PHE A 279 -2.66 -1.19 -11.30
CA PHE A 279 -2.58 -0.18 -10.25
C PHE A 279 -1.29 -0.38 -9.45
N PRO A 280 -0.37 0.61 -9.45
CA PRO A 280 0.84 0.53 -8.64
C PRO A 280 0.53 0.35 -7.15
N ILE A 281 1.18 -0.61 -6.50
CA ILE A 281 1.07 -0.84 -5.06
C ILE A 281 2.00 0.14 -4.36
N THR A 282 1.43 0.98 -3.50
CA THR A 282 2.17 1.97 -2.73
C THR A 282 2.57 1.45 -1.37
N ASN A 283 1.74 0.62 -0.76
CA ASN A 283 1.99 0.05 0.55
C ASN A 283 1.09 -1.16 0.83
N GLY A 284 1.40 -1.89 1.89
CA GLY A 284 0.49 -2.87 2.44
C GLY A 284 1.15 -4.02 3.20
N TYR A 285 0.30 -4.89 3.72
CA TYR A 285 0.66 -6.15 4.37
C TYR A 285 -0.29 -7.23 3.86
N VAL A 286 0.24 -8.44 3.72
CA VAL A 286 -0.60 -9.62 3.50
C VAL A 286 -0.07 -10.78 4.33
N ALA A 287 -0.99 -11.51 4.95
CA ALA A 287 -0.72 -12.78 5.59
C ALA A 287 -1.71 -13.84 5.13
N VAL A 288 -1.17 -15.03 4.95
CA VAL A 288 -1.89 -16.24 4.60
C VAL A 288 -1.94 -17.12 5.84
N PHE A 289 -3.15 -17.49 6.22
CA PHE A 289 -3.47 -18.40 7.31
C PHE A 289 -3.96 -19.72 6.72
N PRO A 290 -3.96 -20.81 7.51
CA PRO A 290 -4.63 -22.04 7.12
C PRO A 290 -6.08 -21.77 6.72
N GLN A 291 -6.59 -22.48 5.70
CA GLN A 291 -7.97 -22.27 5.22
C GLN A 291 -9.04 -22.56 6.29
N SER A 292 -8.69 -23.30 7.35
CA SER A 292 -9.54 -23.48 8.54
C SER A 292 -9.73 -22.20 9.37
N SER A 293 -8.88 -21.20 9.18
CA SER A 293 -8.86 -19.93 9.92
C SER A 293 -9.37 -18.80 9.03
N LEU A 294 -10.68 -18.66 8.91
CA LEU A 294 -11.30 -17.60 8.11
C LEU A 294 -11.26 -16.23 8.83
N PRO A 295 -11.03 -15.12 8.11
CA PRO A 295 -10.54 -15.05 6.73
C PRO A 295 -9.10 -15.57 6.63
N PHE A 296 -8.84 -16.44 5.66
CA PHE A 296 -7.53 -17.09 5.51
C PHE A 296 -6.51 -16.20 4.81
N LEU A 297 -6.97 -15.16 4.12
CA LEU A 297 -6.16 -14.04 3.69
C LEU A 297 -6.51 -12.84 4.54
N ARG A 298 -5.49 -12.22 5.12
CA ARG A 298 -5.63 -11.01 5.93
C ARG A 298 -4.62 -10.00 5.44
N GLY A 299 -4.99 -8.74 5.45
CA GLY A 299 -4.08 -7.73 4.95
C GLY A 299 -4.74 -6.41 4.68
N PHE A 300 -3.93 -5.52 4.14
CA PHE A 300 -4.34 -4.23 3.65
C PHE A 300 -3.38 -3.84 2.53
N ILE A 301 -3.89 -3.47 1.36
CA ILE A 301 -3.07 -3.14 0.19
C ILE A 301 -3.57 -1.81 -0.37
N SER A 302 -2.68 -0.83 -0.41
CA SER A 302 -2.95 0.50 -0.94
C SER A 302 -2.36 0.64 -2.34
N HIS A 303 -3.07 1.38 -3.18
CA HIS A 303 -2.70 1.61 -4.56
C HIS A 303 -2.69 3.10 -4.87
N ASP A 304 -1.95 3.46 -5.91
CA ASP A 304 -2.01 4.79 -6.53
C ASP A 304 -2.78 4.74 -7.86
N GLY A 305 -3.32 5.89 -8.24
CA GLY A 305 -4.11 6.09 -9.45
C GLY A 305 -5.60 5.87 -9.21
N GLY A 306 -6.31 5.58 -10.30
CA GLY A 306 -7.76 5.49 -10.23
C GLY A 306 -8.40 5.08 -11.55
N LEU A 307 -9.73 5.17 -11.59
CA LEU A 307 -10.54 4.94 -12.78
C LEU A 307 -11.53 6.09 -12.97
N THR A 308 -11.64 6.57 -14.21
CA THR A 308 -12.71 7.47 -14.63
C THR A 308 -13.69 6.74 -15.52
N PHE A 309 -14.95 6.72 -15.10
CA PHE A 309 -16.07 6.17 -15.86
C PHE A 309 -16.80 7.32 -16.53
N THR A 310 -17.08 7.21 -17.83
CA THR A 310 -17.77 8.24 -18.62
C THR A 310 -18.90 7.62 -19.43
N ALA A 311 -20.11 8.18 -19.32
CA ALA A 311 -21.26 7.79 -20.13
C ALA A 311 -22.19 8.98 -20.33
N GLY A 312 -22.74 9.14 -21.55
CA GLY A 312 -23.72 10.20 -21.84
C GLY A 312 -23.25 11.63 -21.50
N GLY A 313 -21.95 11.90 -21.60
CA GLY A 313 -21.36 13.21 -21.26
C GLY A 313 -21.15 13.47 -19.77
N LYS A 314 -21.46 12.50 -18.89
CA LYS A 314 -21.17 12.55 -17.46
C LYS A 314 -19.93 11.72 -17.14
N SER A 315 -19.15 12.16 -16.17
CA SER A 315 -17.97 11.44 -15.69
C SER A 315 -17.96 11.32 -14.17
N ILE A 316 -17.45 10.20 -13.68
CA ILE A 316 -17.18 9.95 -12.26
C ILE A 316 -15.80 9.34 -12.14
N THR A 317 -14.97 9.91 -11.28
CA THR A 317 -13.61 9.44 -11.02
C THR A 317 -13.56 8.82 -9.64
N VAL A 318 -12.89 7.67 -9.54
CA VAL A 318 -12.67 6.97 -8.29
C VAL A 318 -11.17 6.73 -8.13
N THR A 319 -10.62 7.13 -6.99
CA THR A 319 -9.19 7.08 -6.67
C THR A 319 -8.96 6.37 -5.34
N ASP A 320 -7.70 6.25 -4.92
CA ASP A 320 -7.29 5.79 -3.59
C ASP A 320 -7.78 4.38 -3.29
N PHE A 321 -7.57 3.47 -4.24
CA PHE A 321 -8.06 2.11 -4.11
C PHE A 321 -7.33 1.35 -2.99
N MET A 322 -8.11 0.75 -2.11
CA MET A 322 -7.64 0.01 -0.96
C MET A 322 -8.28 -1.35 -0.92
N VAL A 323 -7.48 -2.41 -0.91
CA VAL A 323 -7.95 -3.79 -0.79
C VAL A 323 -7.74 -4.26 0.63
N ASN A 324 -8.78 -4.78 1.26
CA ASN A 324 -8.71 -5.45 2.54
C ASN A 324 -9.15 -6.91 2.36
N PRO A 325 -8.20 -7.87 2.26
CA PRO A 325 -8.52 -9.29 2.13
C PRO A 325 -9.27 -9.85 3.36
N GLY A 326 -9.11 -9.23 4.53
CA GLY A 326 -9.73 -9.68 5.78
C GLY A 326 -11.25 -9.53 5.80
N ASN A 327 -11.78 -8.45 5.23
CA ASN A 327 -13.23 -8.30 5.02
C ASN A 327 -13.67 -8.58 3.58
N SER A 328 -12.73 -8.95 2.69
CA SER A 328 -13.01 -9.26 1.28
C SER A 328 -13.63 -8.07 0.53
N GLU A 329 -13.17 -6.85 0.82
CA GLU A 329 -13.67 -5.63 0.19
C GLU A 329 -12.53 -4.82 -0.45
N LEU A 330 -12.84 -4.18 -1.58
CA LEU A 330 -12.07 -3.09 -2.16
C LEU A 330 -12.85 -1.79 -1.94
N TYR A 331 -12.16 -0.82 -1.37
CA TYR A 331 -12.64 0.54 -1.13
C TYR A 331 -12.01 1.53 -2.09
N GLY A 332 -12.64 2.68 -2.26
CA GLY A 332 -12.02 3.83 -2.90
C GLY A 332 -12.79 5.11 -2.66
N THR A 333 -12.15 6.22 -2.99
CA THR A 333 -12.70 7.58 -2.85
C THR A 333 -13.45 7.96 -4.11
N VAL A 334 -14.74 8.28 -4.00
CA VAL A 334 -15.54 8.77 -5.12
C VAL A 334 -15.43 10.29 -5.22
N GLY A 335 -14.99 10.77 -6.38
CA GLY A 335 -14.58 12.14 -6.64
C GLY A 335 -15.56 13.22 -6.14
N GLY A 336 -15.01 14.23 -5.47
CA GLY A 336 -15.73 15.42 -4.98
C GLY A 336 -16.30 15.33 -3.56
N SER A 337 -16.43 14.13 -2.98
CA SER A 337 -17.00 13.94 -1.63
C SER A 337 -15.97 13.63 -0.55
N GLY A 338 -14.79 13.09 -0.92
CA GLY A 338 -13.83 12.53 0.03
C GLY A 338 -14.34 11.27 0.75
N ALA A 339 -15.52 10.77 0.39
CA ALA A 339 -16.11 9.60 1.00
C ALA A 339 -15.45 8.32 0.46
N VAL A 340 -14.90 7.54 1.38
CA VAL A 340 -14.41 6.18 1.11
C VAL A 340 -15.60 5.23 1.19
N VAL A 341 -15.85 4.50 0.10
CA VAL A 341 -16.99 3.57 0.01
C VAL A 341 -16.52 2.19 -0.44
N PRO A 342 -17.18 1.10 -0.01
CA PRO A 342 -16.91 -0.22 -0.54
C PRO A 342 -17.38 -0.29 -2.00
N LEU A 343 -16.44 -0.54 -2.90
CA LEU A 343 -16.65 -0.56 -4.34
C LEU A 343 -16.85 -1.97 -4.87
N LEU A 344 -16.02 -2.91 -4.44
CA LEU A 344 -16.02 -4.28 -4.92
C LEU A 344 -15.95 -5.27 -3.76
N ASP A 345 -16.60 -6.40 -3.92
CA ASP A 345 -16.40 -7.58 -3.11
C ASP A 345 -15.30 -8.45 -3.76
N ILE A 346 -14.31 -8.87 -2.99
CA ILE A 346 -13.16 -9.65 -3.45
C ILE A 346 -13.32 -11.10 -3.02
N ASP A 347 -13.66 -11.97 -3.97
CA ASP A 347 -13.74 -13.40 -3.72
C ASP A 347 -12.34 -14.02 -3.76
N GLY A 348 -11.74 -14.17 -2.57
CA GLY A 348 -10.42 -14.75 -2.39
C GLY A 348 -10.38 -16.28 -2.40
N SER A 349 -11.52 -16.98 -2.54
CA SER A 349 -11.61 -18.44 -2.28
C SER A 349 -10.69 -19.32 -3.13
N LYS A 350 -10.21 -18.81 -4.27
CA LYS A 350 -9.31 -19.48 -5.20
C LYS A 350 -7.91 -18.88 -5.24
N VAL A 351 -7.61 -17.94 -4.36
CA VAL A 351 -6.31 -17.27 -4.36
C VAL A 351 -5.20 -18.25 -4.03
N VAL A 352 -4.17 -18.24 -4.88
CA VAL A 352 -2.93 -18.98 -4.67
C VAL A 352 -1.82 -17.98 -4.41
N MET A 353 -1.01 -18.24 -3.37
CA MET A 353 0.22 -17.50 -3.12
C MET A 353 1.40 -18.28 -3.68
N THR A 354 2.21 -17.65 -4.52
CA THR A 354 3.49 -18.18 -4.98
C THR A 354 4.60 -17.16 -4.77
N THR A 355 5.85 -17.63 -4.76
CA THR A 355 7.04 -16.77 -4.73
C THR A 355 7.91 -17.14 -5.92
N ASP A 356 8.33 -16.16 -6.69
CA ASP A 356 9.23 -16.38 -7.81
C ASP A 356 10.71 -16.41 -7.38
N SER A 357 11.59 -16.74 -8.31
CA SER A 357 13.03 -16.83 -8.06
C SER A 357 13.69 -15.48 -7.71
N ALA A 358 13.03 -14.36 -8.00
CA ALA A 358 13.49 -13.03 -7.62
C ALA A 358 12.99 -12.61 -6.22
N GLY A 359 12.19 -13.46 -5.57
CA GLY A 359 11.60 -13.19 -4.26
C GLY A 359 10.34 -12.33 -4.32
N ALA A 360 9.80 -12.06 -5.52
CA ALA A 360 8.50 -11.42 -5.63
C ALA A 360 7.39 -12.44 -5.34
N ILE A 361 6.34 -11.96 -4.70
CA ILE A 361 5.20 -12.72 -4.25
C ILE A 361 4.04 -12.43 -5.18
N HIS A 362 3.38 -13.49 -5.61
CA HIS A 362 2.24 -13.46 -6.51
C HIS A 362 1.02 -13.99 -5.76
N LEU A 363 -0.04 -13.20 -5.71
CA LEU A 363 -1.36 -13.62 -5.25
C LEU A 363 -2.30 -13.61 -6.45
N ASP A 364 -2.70 -14.79 -6.90
CA ASP A 364 -3.43 -14.95 -8.16
C ASP A 364 -4.79 -15.60 -7.95
N GLY A 365 -5.80 -15.11 -8.67
CA GLY A 365 -7.08 -15.81 -8.80
C GLY A 365 -8.21 -15.29 -7.90
N ALA A 366 -8.05 -14.12 -7.27
CA ALA A 366 -9.17 -13.47 -6.61
C ALA A 366 -10.15 -12.94 -7.68
N VAL A 367 -11.46 -13.00 -7.44
CA VAL A 367 -12.45 -12.45 -8.37
C VAL A 367 -13.06 -11.19 -7.77
N ALA A 368 -12.92 -10.07 -8.48
CA ALA A 368 -13.54 -8.81 -8.07
C ALA A 368 -14.98 -8.75 -8.59
N LYS A 369 -15.93 -8.51 -7.68
CA LYS A 369 -17.36 -8.42 -7.96
C LYS A 369 -17.89 -7.05 -7.59
N LEU A 370 -18.80 -6.49 -8.39
CA LEU A 370 -19.34 -5.17 -8.12
C LEU A 370 -20.18 -5.14 -6.84
N SER A 371 -19.92 -4.21 -5.91
CA SER A 371 -20.73 -4.08 -4.69
C SER A 371 -22.12 -3.49 -4.99
N ALA A 372 -23.08 -3.69 -4.08
CA ALA A 372 -24.40 -3.09 -4.19
C ALA A 372 -24.37 -1.55 -4.14
N THR A 373 -23.49 -1.00 -3.29
CA THR A 373 -23.26 0.45 -3.17
C THR A 373 -22.73 1.03 -4.47
N ALA A 374 -21.72 0.40 -5.07
CA ALA A 374 -21.14 0.86 -6.34
C ALA A 374 -22.12 0.73 -7.50
N ALA A 375 -22.84 -0.39 -7.61
CA ALA A 375 -23.85 -0.59 -8.63
C ALA A 375 -24.93 0.51 -8.58
N SER A 376 -25.42 0.82 -7.37
CA SER A 376 -26.41 1.87 -7.16
C SER A 376 -25.87 3.26 -7.51
N ALA A 377 -24.63 3.57 -7.13
CA ALA A 377 -24.00 4.84 -7.44
C ALA A 377 -23.80 5.04 -8.95
N LEU A 378 -23.34 4.02 -9.67
CA LEU A 378 -23.16 4.06 -11.13
C LEU A 378 -24.50 4.23 -11.86
N ASN A 379 -25.51 3.44 -11.48
CA ASN A 379 -26.87 3.54 -12.02
C ASN A 379 -27.47 4.94 -11.80
N SER A 380 -27.33 5.49 -10.59
CA SER A 380 -27.82 6.83 -10.27
C SER A 380 -27.09 7.92 -11.07
N THR A 381 -25.76 7.84 -11.14
CA THR A 381 -24.93 8.83 -11.86
C THR A 381 -25.27 8.90 -13.33
N PHE A 382 -25.37 7.74 -13.98
CA PHE A 382 -25.60 7.64 -15.42
C PHE A 382 -27.08 7.60 -15.80
N GLY A 383 -28.00 7.45 -14.84
CA GLY A 383 -29.44 7.34 -15.10
C GLY A 383 -29.80 6.03 -15.80
N VAL A 384 -29.13 4.93 -15.44
CA VAL A 384 -29.31 3.59 -16.02
C VAL A 384 -29.69 2.57 -14.95
N THR A 385 -30.13 1.38 -15.35
CA THR A 385 -30.36 0.21 -14.47
C THR A 385 -29.44 -0.96 -14.84
N LEU A 386 -28.32 -0.64 -15.48
CA LEU A 386 -27.40 -1.60 -16.09
C LEU A 386 -26.61 -2.39 -15.05
N PHE A 387 -26.19 -1.73 -13.98
CA PHE A 387 -25.26 -2.30 -13.01
C PHE A 387 -26.03 -3.06 -11.93
N THR A 388 -25.67 -4.32 -11.69
CA THR A 388 -26.20 -5.12 -10.58
C THR A 388 -25.07 -5.59 -9.68
N ALA A 389 -25.35 -5.67 -8.38
CA ALA A 389 -24.41 -6.21 -7.40
C ALA A 389 -24.01 -7.65 -7.76
N GLY A 390 -22.77 -8.03 -7.44
CA GLY A 390 -22.25 -9.39 -7.62
C GLY A 390 -21.78 -9.73 -9.03
N ILE A 391 -21.92 -8.84 -10.03
CA ILE A 391 -21.36 -9.07 -11.37
C ILE A 391 -19.83 -9.18 -11.24
N PRO A 392 -19.20 -10.26 -11.75
CA PRO A 392 -17.76 -10.36 -11.80
C PRO A 392 -17.21 -9.35 -12.81
N LEU A 393 -16.31 -8.49 -12.35
CA LEU A 393 -15.64 -7.50 -13.19
C LEU A 393 -14.35 -8.05 -13.80
N GLY A 394 -13.71 -9.02 -13.13
CA GLY A 394 -12.44 -9.55 -13.58
C GLY A 394 -11.73 -10.41 -12.53
N VAL A 395 -10.58 -10.93 -12.94
CA VAL A 395 -9.66 -11.69 -12.08
C VAL A 395 -8.52 -10.77 -11.65
N VAL A 396 -8.20 -10.81 -10.36
CA VAL A 396 -7.18 -9.97 -9.73
C VAL A 396 -5.89 -10.77 -9.57
N HIS A 397 -4.80 -10.10 -9.90
CA HIS A 397 -3.42 -10.57 -9.81
C HIS A 397 -2.62 -9.54 -9.03
N ILE A 398 -2.00 -9.94 -7.93
CA ILE A 398 -1.18 -9.04 -7.10
C ILE A 398 0.23 -9.54 -7.19
N ILE A 399 1.13 -8.70 -7.70
CA ILE A 399 2.57 -8.96 -7.65
C ILE A 399 3.13 -7.95 -6.66
N ALA A 400 3.93 -8.41 -5.70
CA ALA A 400 4.56 -7.54 -4.72
C ALA A 400 5.93 -8.08 -4.31
N THR A 401 6.90 -7.19 -4.14
CA THR A 401 8.16 -7.55 -3.51
C THR A 401 8.09 -7.26 -2.02
N ALA A 402 8.52 -8.23 -1.21
CA ALA A 402 8.76 -7.97 0.21
C ALA A 402 9.88 -6.95 0.34
N VAL A 403 9.64 -5.85 1.07
CA VAL A 403 10.72 -4.94 1.43
C VAL A 403 11.62 -5.65 2.42
N ALA A 404 12.93 -5.68 2.17
CA ALA A 404 13.89 -6.14 3.16
C ALA A 404 13.76 -5.23 4.40
N ALA A 405 13.42 -5.84 5.54
CA ALA A 405 13.24 -5.14 6.81
C ALA A 405 14.55 -4.54 7.33
#